data_AF-A0A2G9T457-F1
#
_entry.id   AF-A0A2G9T457-F1
#
_cell.length_a   1.000
_cell.length_b   1.000
_cell.length_c   1.000
_cell.angle_alpha   90.00
_cell.angle_beta   90.00
_cell.angle_gamma   90.00
#
_symmetry.space_group_name_H-M   'P 1'
#
loop_
_entity.id
_entity.type
_entity.pdbx_description
1 polymer ?
#
loop_
_entity_poly.entity_id
_entity_poly.type
_entity_poly.pdbx_seq_one_letter_code
_entity_poly.pdbx_strand_id
1 'polypeptide(L)'
;PTPLPLIGNLHTIFSHEPGYGAFEMWRKKYGPVYTYWMGHIPFVMVSDYKTLKETFVKDGDAYIGKFHFEETTKEYRGKKTS
;
A
#
# COMPACT_ATOMS: atom_id res chain seq x y z
N PRO A 1 -6.69 -2.21 9.27
CA PRO A 1 -8.17 -2.24 9.14
C PRO A 1 -8.68 -3.68 9.26
N THR A 2 -9.85 -3.92 9.86
CA THR A 2 -10.38 -5.28 10.02
C THR A 2 -10.94 -5.79 8.68
N PRO A 3 -10.47 -6.94 8.15
CA PRO A 3 -10.93 -7.46 6.86
C PRO A 3 -12.28 -8.20 6.98
N LEU A 4 -13.07 -8.17 5.91
CA LEU A 4 -14.22 -9.07 5.74
C LEU A 4 -13.76 -10.43 5.19
N PRO A 5 -14.51 -11.52 5.47
CA PRO A 5 -14.24 -12.82 4.86
C PRO A 5 -14.20 -12.73 3.32
N LEU A 6 -13.29 -13.46 2.70
CA LEU A 6 -13.08 -13.62 1.24
C LEU A 6 -12.64 -12.37 0.47
N ILE A 7 -13.19 -11.18 0.76
CA ILE A 7 -12.94 -9.94 0.00
C ILE A 7 -11.94 -8.99 0.69
N GLY A 8 -11.62 -9.22 1.96
CA GLY A 8 -10.73 -8.36 2.72
C GLY A 8 -11.31 -6.94 2.89
N ASN A 9 -10.53 -5.94 2.52
CA ASN A 9 -10.86 -4.52 2.65
C ASN A 9 -11.29 -3.85 1.33
N LEU A 10 -11.49 -4.63 0.25
CA LEU A 10 -11.90 -4.11 -1.07
C LEU A 10 -13.16 -3.25 -1.00
N HIS A 11 -14.14 -3.64 -0.18
CA HIS A 11 -15.36 -2.88 0.04
C HIS A 11 -15.09 -1.42 0.48
N THR A 12 -14.19 -1.21 1.44
CA THR A 12 -13.84 0.16 1.89
C THR A 12 -13.14 0.94 0.80
N ILE A 13 -12.26 0.29 0.02
CA ILE A 13 -11.52 0.93 -1.08
C ILE A 13 -12.50 1.41 -2.16
N PHE A 14 -13.43 0.55 -2.59
CA PHE A 14 -14.42 0.89 -3.61
C PHE A 14 -15.44 1.93 -3.14
N SER A 15 -15.73 2.02 -1.84
CA SER A 15 -16.59 3.09 -1.31
C SER A 15 -15.91 4.48 -1.26
N HIS A 16 -14.62 4.59 -1.58
CA HIS A 16 -13.85 5.84 -1.54
C HIS A 16 -13.16 6.14 -2.88
N GLU A 17 -13.88 6.05 -4.01
CA GLU A 17 -13.30 6.27 -5.35
C GLU A 17 -12.47 7.58 -5.45
N PRO A 18 -11.28 7.54 -6.09
CA PRO A 18 -10.67 6.40 -6.80
C PRO A 18 -9.89 5.43 -5.89
N GLY A 19 -10.06 5.50 -4.57
CA GLY A 19 -9.51 4.57 -3.55
C GLY A 19 -8.64 5.26 -2.51
N TYR A 20 -8.00 6.38 -2.87
CA TYR A 20 -7.04 7.09 -1.99
C TYR A 20 -7.65 7.57 -0.67
N GLY A 21 -8.94 7.90 -0.66
CA GLY A 21 -9.65 8.31 0.56
C GLY A 21 -9.66 7.22 1.64
N ALA A 22 -9.75 5.95 1.25
CA ALA A 22 -9.69 4.82 2.19
C ALA A 22 -8.30 4.72 2.83
N PHE A 23 -7.24 4.86 2.03
CA PHE A 23 -5.87 4.80 2.52
C PHE A 23 -5.55 5.97 3.48
N GLU A 24 -6.04 7.16 3.17
CA GLU A 24 -5.87 8.34 4.03
C GLU A 24 -6.61 8.18 5.37
N MET A 25 -7.85 7.70 5.32
CA MET A 25 -8.64 7.41 6.53
C MET A 25 -7.94 6.38 7.42
N TRP A 26 -7.40 5.30 6.83
CA TRP A 26 -6.64 4.31 7.58
C TRP A 26 -5.33 4.84 8.12
N ARG A 27 -4.61 5.67 7.36
CA ARG A 27 -3.41 6.35 7.83
C ARG A 27 -3.70 7.18 9.09
N LYS A 28 -4.77 7.98 9.07
CA LYS A 28 -5.19 8.77 10.25
C LYS A 28 -5.55 7.91 11.45
N LYS A 29 -6.11 6.71 11.23
CA LYS A 29 -6.57 5.83 12.30
C LYS A 29 -5.48 4.92 12.88
N TYR A 30 -4.61 4.36 12.04
CA TYR A 30 -3.64 3.34 12.41
C TYR A 30 -2.19 3.84 12.38
N GLY A 31 -1.96 5.03 11.83
CA GLY A 31 -0.62 5.58 11.64
C GLY A 31 -0.05 5.30 10.25
N PRO A 32 1.21 5.69 10.01
CA PRO A 32 1.80 5.70 8.68
C PRO A 32 2.15 4.31 8.13
N VAL A 33 2.13 3.28 8.99
CA VAL A 33 2.35 1.88 8.63
C VAL A 33 1.15 1.05 9.08
N TYR A 34 0.51 0.33 8.16
CA TYR A 34 -0.60 -0.55 8.49
C TYR A 34 -0.76 -1.67 7.45
N THR A 35 -1.48 -2.73 7.83
CA THR A 35 -1.83 -3.83 6.94
C THR A 35 -3.30 -3.75 6.53
N TYR A 36 -3.57 -3.92 5.24
CA TYR A 36 -4.91 -4.14 4.68
C TYR A 36 -4.90 -5.39 3.80
N TRP A 37 -6.07 -5.94 3.54
CA TRP A 37 -6.20 -7.19 2.78
C TRP A 37 -6.95 -6.94 1.48
N MET A 38 -6.47 -7.49 0.37
CA MET A 38 -7.21 -7.59 -0.88
C MET A 38 -7.53 -9.06 -1.11
N GLY A 39 -8.78 -9.44 -0.86
CA GLY A 39 -9.14 -10.83 -0.70
C GLY A 39 -8.36 -11.51 0.43
N HIS A 40 -7.65 -12.59 0.11
CA HIS A 40 -6.77 -13.32 1.04
C HIS A 40 -5.31 -12.82 1.04
N ILE A 41 -4.98 -11.80 0.26
CA ILE A 41 -3.60 -11.31 0.10
C ILE A 41 -3.39 -10.09 1.02
N PRO A 42 -2.46 -10.16 1.99
CA PRO A 42 -2.13 -9.02 2.85
C PRO A 42 -1.18 -8.04 2.15
N PHE A 43 -1.44 -6.75 2.32
CA PHE A 43 -0.63 -5.64 1.84
C PHE A 43 -0.21 -4.77 3.01
N VAL A 44 1.09 -4.46 3.09
CA VAL A 44 1.63 -3.51 4.06
C VAL A 44 1.79 -2.16 3.37
N MET A 45 1.05 -1.16 3.84
CA MET A 45 1.20 0.22 3.39
C MET A 45 2.22 0.95 4.26
N VAL A 46 3.14 1.67 3.63
CA VAL A 46 4.06 2.60 4.26
C VAL A 46 3.87 3.96 3.59
N SER A 47 3.49 4.97 4.36
CA SER A 47 3.03 6.27 3.83
C SER A 47 3.88 7.48 4.24
N ASP A 48 4.93 7.29 5.02
CA ASP A 48 5.89 8.34 5.39
C ASP A 48 7.28 8.06 4.81
N TYR A 49 7.97 9.15 4.43
CA TYR A 49 9.27 9.08 3.76
C TYR A 49 10.36 8.44 4.62
N LYS A 50 10.36 8.71 5.93
CA LYS A 50 11.39 8.23 6.84
C LYS A 50 11.33 6.71 6.96
N THR A 51 10.16 6.16 7.26
CA THR A 51 9.98 4.71 7.35
C THR A 51 10.16 4.05 6.00
N LEU A 52 9.66 4.64 4.91
CA LEU A 52 9.91 4.13 3.56
C LEU A 52 11.42 3.99 3.29
N LYS A 53 12.20 5.05 3.55
CA LYS A 53 13.65 5.03 3.35
C LYS A 53 14.34 3.99 4.23
N GLU A 54 14.01 3.92 5.52
CA GLU A 54 14.60 2.97 6.44
C GLU A 54 14.30 1.53 6.04
N THR A 55 13.05 1.23 5.69
CA THR A 55 12.60 -0.10 5.29
C THR A 55 13.21 -0.53 3.95
N PHE A 56 13.31 0.36 2.96
CA PHE A 56 13.93 0.02 1.67
C PHE A 56 15.45 -0.15 1.76
N VAL A 57 16.13 0.62 2.63
CA VAL A 57 17.59 0.56 2.78
C VAL A 57 18.01 -0.64 3.64
N LYS A 58 17.27 -0.95 4.71
CA LYS A 58 17.65 -2.02 5.65
C LYS A 58 17.15 -3.40 5.22
N ASP A 59 15.93 -3.46 4.69
CA ASP A 59 15.22 -4.72 4.44
C ASP A 59 15.01 -4.96 2.94
N GLY A 60 15.81 -4.32 2.07
CA GLY A 60 15.68 -4.39 0.62
C GLY A 60 15.45 -5.82 0.10
N ASP A 61 16.24 -6.78 0.61
CA ASP A 61 16.14 -8.21 0.27
C ASP A 61 14.78 -8.84 0.64
N ALA A 62 14.14 -8.39 1.73
CA ALA A 62 12.82 -8.85 2.16
C ALA A 62 11.67 -8.33 1.27
N TYR A 63 11.93 -7.35 0.39
CA TYR A 63 10.96 -6.81 -0.56
C TYR A 63 11.15 -7.31 -2.00
N ILE A 64 12.31 -7.89 -2.35
CA ILE A 64 12.64 -8.36 -3.72
C ILE A 64 11.62 -9.39 -4.25
N GLY A 65 11.03 -10.21 -3.37
CA GLY A 65 10.06 -11.26 -3.74
C GLY A 65 8.59 -10.87 -3.60
N LYS A 66 8.26 -9.64 -3.18
CA LYS A 66 6.87 -9.22 -2.99
C LYS A 66 6.24 -8.82 -4.32
N PHE A 67 4.93 -9.00 -4.45
CA PHE A 67 4.19 -8.65 -5.68
C PHE A 67 4.45 -7.19 -6.06
N HIS A 68 5.15 -6.99 -7.17
CA HIS A 68 5.32 -5.68 -7.78
C HIS A 68 4.19 -5.48 -8.77
N PHE A 69 3.26 -4.58 -8.46
CA PHE A 69 2.41 -4.01 -9.50
C PHE A 69 3.34 -3.24 -10.46
N GLU A 70 3.53 -3.75 -11.68
CA GLU A 70 4.42 -3.12 -12.66
C GLU A 70 3.99 -1.67 -12.97
N GLU A 71 2.69 -1.39 -12.87
CA GLU A 71 2.10 -0.07 -13.13
C GLU A 71 2.53 0.96 -12.08
N THR A 72 2.50 0.61 -10.79
CA THR A 72 2.93 1.55 -9.72
C THR A 72 4.42 1.84 -9.81
N THR A 73 5.24 0.85 -10.17
CA THR A 73 6.70 1.02 -10.25
C THR A 73 7.11 1.98 -11.37
N LYS A 74 6.35 2.02 -12.48
CA LYS A 74 6.59 2.93 -13.62
C LYS A 74 6.26 4.39 -13.28
N GLU A 75 5.28 4.62 -12.40
CA GLU A 75 4.87 5.96 -11.98
C GLU A 75 5.84 6.56 -10.94
N TYR A 76 6.23 5.79 -9.92
CA TYR A 76 7.15 6.27 -8.87
C TYR A 76 8.61 6.42 -9.31
N ARG A 77 9.06 5.68 -10.34
CA ARG A 77 10.44 5.82 -10.88
C ARG A 77 10.64 6.98 -11.84
N GLY A 78 9.61 7.82 -12.04
CA GLY A 78 9.73 9.02 -12.86
C GLY A 78 9.94 8.69 -14.33
N LYS A 79 8.86 8.39 -15.05
CA LYS A 79 8.87 8.65 -16.49
C LYS A 79 8.82 10.16 -16.71
N LYS A 80 9.98 10.72 -17.03
CA LYS A 80 10.10 11.89 -17.89
C LYS A 80 9.43 11.52 -19.22
N THR A 81 8.20 11.97 -19.43
CA THR A 81 7.59 11.97 -20.76
C THR A 81 7.44 13.40 -21.21
N SER A 82 7.96 13.60 -22.42
CA SER A 82 8.06 14.83 -23.20
C SER A 82 6.76 15.60 -23.35
#